data_AF-A0A3N5X353-F1
#
_entry.id   AF-A0A3N5X353-F1
#
_cell.length_a   1.000
_cell.length_b   1.000
_cell.length_c   1.000
_cell.angle_alpha   90.00
_cell.angle_beta   90.00
_cell.angle_gamma   90.00
#
_symmetry.space_group_name_H-M   'P 1'
#
loop_
_entity.id
_entity.type
_entity.pdbx_description
1 polymer ?
#
loop_
_entity_poly.entity_id
_entity_poly.type
_entity_poly.pdbx_seq_one_letter_code
_entity_poly.pdbx_strand_id
1 'polypeptide(L)'
;MSPEYLALVMFIGVIVLVFAGVPLYLALGGLGLYFGIIGGWSPQVYDQFINRIFGLMSSEVLPAVPLFVFMGAVLDKSGAADKLFNAFYLAMGGLRGGLALATIVICTIFAACTGVVGASVTTMGMLALPAMLKRNYN
;
A
#
# COMPACT_ATOMS: atom_id res chain seq x y z
N MET A 1 13.98 30.85 4.56
CA MET A 1 12.79 30.65 3.69
C MET A 1 11.58 30.60 4.61
N SER A 2 10.41 31.08 4.17
CA SER A 2 9.21 30.94 5.00
C SER A 2 8.87 29.44 5.13
N PRO A 3 8.42 28.95 6.31
CA PRO A 3 8.13 27.54 6.53
C PRO A 3 7.09 26.96 5.55
N GLU A 4 6.15 27.80 5.10
CA GLU A 4 5.07 27.43 4.19
C GLU A 4 5.61 27.12 2.78
N TYR A 5 6.58 27.91 2.32
CA TYR A 5 7.21 27.68 1.01
C TYR A 5 8.03 26.40 1.02
N LEU A 6 8.78 26.13 2.09
CA LEU A 6 9.52 24.88 2.25
C LEU A 6 8.59 23.67 2.23
N ALA A 7 7.48 23.72 2.97
CA ALA A 7 6.50 22.65 3.01
C ALA A 7 5.87 22.38 1.63
N LEU A 8 5.54 23.44 0.88
CA LEU A 8 4.96 23.31 -0.46
C LEU A 8 5.95 22.67 -1.45
N VAL A 9 7.21 23.09 -1.42
CA VAL A 9 8.24 22.50 -2.28
C VAL A 9 8.55 21.06 -1.88
N MET A 10 8.58 20.73 -0.58
CA MET A 10 8.72 19.35 -0.10
C MET A 10 7.58 18.46 -0.60
N PHE A 11 6.33 18.94 -0.51
CA PHE A 11 5.16 18.19 -0.93
C PHE A 11 5.19 17.89 -2.44
N ILE A 12 5.47 18.90 -3.26
CA ILE A 12 5.64 18.73 -4.71
C ILE A 12 6.82 17.79 -5.00
N GLY A 13 7.92 17.93 -4.26
CA GLY A 13 9.09 17.06 -4.39
C GLY A 13 8.76 15.59 -4.16
N VAL A 14 8.00 15.26 -3.11
CA VAL A 14 7.58 13.88 -2.83
C VAL A 14 6.75 13.34 -3.99
N ILE A 15 5.79 14.12 -4.49
CA ILE A 15 4.96 13.74 -5.64
C ILE A 15 5.85 13.41 -6.85
N VAL A 16 6.76 14.31 -7.23
CA VAL A 16 7.63 14.12 -8.39
C VAL A 16 8.52 12.88 -8.24
N LEU A 17 9.13 12.66 -7.07
CA LEU A 17 9.98 11.49 -6.83
C LEU A 17 9.18 10.18 -6.89
N VAL A 18 7.95 10.17 -6.36
CA VAL A 18 7.06 9.00 -6.43
C VAL A 18 6.67 8.69 -7.87
N PHE A 19 6.31 9.70 -8.67
CA PHE A 19 6.00 9.51 -10.09
C PHE A 19 7.24 9.11 -10.92
N ALA A 20 8.43 9.53 -10.52
CA ALA A 20 9.69 9.09 -11.11
C ALA A 20 10.07 7.63 -10.74
N GLY A 21 9.28 6.97 -9.89
CA GLY A 21 9.51 5.58 -9.48
C GLY A 21 10.54 5.42 -8.36
N VAL A 22 10.91 6.51 -7.68
CA VAL A 22 11.81 6.43 -6.52
C VAL A 22 11.09 5.73 -5.37
N PRO A 23 11.71 4.73 -4.71
CA PRO A 23 11.14 4.09 -3.54
C PRO A 23 10.69 5.11 -2.48
N LEU A 24 9.46 4.96 -1.98
CA LEU A 24 8.83 5.93 -1.08
C LEU A 24 9.68 6.25 0.16
N TYR A 25 10.36 5.25 0.74
CA TYR A 25 11.21 5.46 1.92
C TYR A 25 12.40 6.39 1.62
N LEU A 26 12.97 6.34 0.41
CA LEU A 26 14.03 7.24 -0.03
C LEU A 26 13.49 8.64 -0.33
N ALA A 27 12.32 8.72 -0.97
CA ALA A 27 11.69 10.00 -1.28
C ALA A 27 11.37 10.78 0.00
N LEU A 28 10.69 10.15 0.96
CA LEU A 28 10.32 10.78 2.23
C LEU A 28 11.53 11.06 3.13
N GLY A 29 12.43 10.08 3.30
CA GLY A 29 13.60 10.24 4.16
C GLY A 29 14.61 11.23 3.58
N GLY A 30 14.88 11.13 2.28
CA GLY A 30 15.83 12.00 1.57
C GLY A 30 15.36 13.45 1.50
N LEU A 31 14.10 13.70 1.14
CA LEU A 31 13.55 15.06 1.12
C LEU A 31 13.45 15.64 2.54
N GLY A 32 13.06 14.82 3.53
CA GLY A 32 13.02 15.24 4.94
C GLY A 32 14.38 15.71 5.44
N LEU A 33 15.45 14.96 5.13
CA LEU A 33 16.82 15.36 5.47
C LEU A 33 17.28 16.59 4.68
N TYR A 34 17.09 16.59 3.36
CA TYR A 34 17.55 17.68 2.49
C TYR A 34 16.91 19.03 2.86
N PHE A 35 15.59 19.07 3.02
CA PHE A 35 14.89 20.29 3.39
C PHE A 35 15.06 20.66 4.87
N GLY A 36 15.29 19.68 5.76
CA GLY A 36 15.63 19.97 7.16
C GLY A 36 17.00 20.66 7.30
N ILE A 37 17.98 20.28 6.47
CA ILE A 37 19.29 20.95 6.45
C ILE A 37 19.15 22.38 5.90
N ILE A 38 18.49 22.55 4.75
CA ILE A 38 18.31 23.87 4.11
C ILE A 38 17.42 24.79 4.95
N GLY A 39 16.47 24.23 5.70
CA GLY A 39 15.60 24.94 6.63
C GLY A 39 16.30 25.43 7.91
N GLY A 40 17.59 25.10 8.11
CA GLY A 40 18.37 25.53 9.27
C GLY A 40 18.20 24.66 10.52
N TRP A 41 17.65 23.45 10.39
CA TRP A 41 17.43 22.52 11.51
C TRP A 41 18.63 21.57 11.71
N SER A 42 19.80 21.89 11.14
CA SER A 42 21.05 21.18 11.41
C SER A 42 21.67 21.67 12.73
N PRO A 43 22.06 20.79 13.67
CA PRO A 43 22.20 19.33 13.55
C PRO A 43 20.98 18.49 13.96
N GLN A 44 19.94 19.12 14.54
CA GLN A 44 18.80 18.44 15.17
C GLN A 44 18.03 17.51 14.21
N VAL A 45 18.04 17.80 12.91
CA VAL A 45 17.44 16.97 11.86
C VAL A 45 18.05 15.57 11.82
N TYR A 46 19.36 15.43 12.08
CA TYR A 46 20.04 14.13 12.09
C TYR A 46 19.60 13.30 13.30
N ASP A 47 19.56 13.92 14.48
CA ASP A 47 19.10 13.26 15.70
C ASP A 47 17.64 12.84 15.59
N GLN A 48 16.77 13.68 15.02
CA GLN A 48 15.37 13.35 14.77
C GLN A 48 15.21 12.22 13.76
N PHE A 49 16.01 12.22 12.70
CA PHE A 49 15.99 11.15 11.70
C PHE A 49 16.37 9.80 12.33
N ILE A 50 17.45 9.78 13.11
CA ILE A 50 17.90 8.57 13.83
C ILE A 50 16.84 8.13 14.85
N ASN A 51 16.33 9.04 15.67
CA ASN A 51 15.27 8.73 16.65
C ASN A 51 14.02 8.16 15.98
N ARG A 52 13.64 8.65 14.79
CA ARG A 52 12.50 8.11 14.06
C ARG A 52 12.72 6.68 13.60
N ILE A 53 13.93 6.34 13.15
CA ILE A 53 14.30 4.97 12.76
C ILE A 53 14.24 4.06 13.98
N PHE A 54 14.91 4.43 15.07
CA PHE A 54 14.89 3.63 16.29
C PHE A 54 13.49 3.48 16.87
N GLY A 55 12.67 4.55 16.86
CA GLY A 55 11.28 4.49 17.29
C GLY A 55 10.42 3.53 16.47
N LEU A 56 10.67 3.41 15.17
CA LEU A 56 10.01 2.40 14.32
C LEU A 56 10.51 0.99 14.63
N MET A 57 11.81 0.81 14.87
CA MET A 57 12.39 -0.48 15.24
C MET A 57 11.91 -0.98 16.61
N SER A 58 11.66 -0.07 17.55
CA SER A 58 11.10 -0.38 18.87
C SER A 58 9.57 -0.45 18.89
N SER A 59 8.91 -0.34 17.72
CA SER A 59 7.45 -0.41 17.66
C SER A 59 6.96 -1.86 17.73
N GLU A 60 6.04 -2.12 18.65
CA GLU A 60 5.28 -3.38 18.75
C GLU A 60 4.47 -3.72 17.49
N VAL A 61 4.28 -2.74 16.59
CA VAL A 61 3.56 -2.94 15.32
C VAL A 61 4.47 -3.56 14.25
N LEU A 62 5.79 -3.36 14.33
CA LEU A 62 6.72 -3.85 13.32
C LEU A 62 6.74 -5.39 13.19
N PRO A 63 6.74 -6.16 14.31
CA PRO A 63 6.59 -7.62 14.26
C PRO A 63 5.26 -8.11 13.69
N ALA A 64 4.21 -7.29 13.68
CA ALA A 64 2.92 -7.66 13.10
C ALA A 64 3.01 -7.77 11.57
N VAL A 65 3.91 -7.01 10.92
CA VAL A 65 4.01 -7.00 9.45
C VAL A 65 4.34 -8.39 8.87
N PRO A 66 5.40 -9.11 9.32
CA PRO A 66 5.64 -10.49 8.87
C PRO A 66 4.49 -11.45 9.18
N LEU A 67 3.81 -11.28 10.33
CA LEU A 67 2.67 -12.13 10.70
C LEU A 67 1.47 -11.91 9.76
N PHE A 68 1.19 -10.67 9.34
CA PHE A 68 0.18 -10.35 8.33
C PHE A 68 0.55 -10.93 6.96
N VAL A 69 1.82 -10.81 6.55
CA VAL A 69 2.31 -11.42 5.31
C VAL A 69 2.17 -12.95 5.36
N PHE A 70 2.51 -13.57 6.49
CA PHE A 70 2.36 -15.01 6.69
C PHE A 70 0.89 -15.44 6.62
N MET A 71 -0.01 -14.73 7.32
CA MET A 71 -1.45 -14.99 7.25
C MET A 71 -1.97 -14.86 5.82
N GLY A 72 -1.57 -13.81 5.10
CA GLY A 72 -1.91 -13.61 3.70
C GLY A 72 -1.45 -14.76 2.81
N ALA A 73 -0.20 -15.22 2.98
CA ALA A 73 0.34 -16.36 2.24
C ALA A 73 -0.39 -17.68 2.57
N VAL A 74 -0.78 -17.91 3.83
CA VAL A 74 -1.58 -19.08 4.23
C VAL A 74 -2.99 -19.03 3.62
N LEU A 75 -3.62 -17.85 3.61
CA LEU A 75 -4.95 -17.64 3.03
C LEU A 75 -4.95 -17.88 1.51
N ASP A 76 -3.88 -17.45 0.82
CA ASP A 76 -3.65 -17.69 -0.61
C ASP A 76 -3.41 -19.18 -0.90
N LYS A 77 -2.46 -19.81 -0.19
CA LYS A 77 -2.10 -21.23 -0.38
C LYS A 77 -3.21 -22.22 -0.01
N SER A 78 -4.10 -21.87 0.90
CA SER A 78 -5.21 -22.73 1.31
C SER A 78 -6.38 -22.77 0.30
N GLY A 79 -6.37 -21.88 -0.71
CA GLY A 79 -7.49 -21.73 -1.65
C GLY A 79 -8.77 -21.18 -1.00
N ALA A 80 -8.68 -20.70 0.25
CA ALA A 80 -9.79 -20.06 0.93
C ALA A 80 -10.18 -18.74 0.23
N ALA A 81 -9.19 -18.05 -0.34
CA ALA A 81 -9.41 -16.85 -1.15
C ALA A 81 -10.28 -17.09 -2.38
N ASP A 82 -10.00 -18.13 -3.15
CA ASP A 82 -10.78 -18.48 -4.33
C ASP A 82 -12.20 -18.94 -3.98
N LYS A 83 -12.35 -19.69 -2.89
CA LYS A 83 -13.68 -20.11 -2.40
C LYS A 83 -14.52 -18.91 -1.97
N LEU A 84 -13.90 -17.97 -1.25
CA LEU A 84 -14.56 -16.72 -0.84
C LEU A 84 -14.94 -15.90 -2.07
N PHE A 85 -14.05 -15.80 -3.06
CA PHE A 85 -14.31 -15.09 -4.31
C PHE A 85 -15.53 -15.65 -5.04
N ASN A 86 -15.58 -16.97 -5.20
CA ASN A 86 -16.70 -17.64 -5.85
C ASN A 86 -18.01 -17.48 -5.08
N ALA A 87 -17.98 -17.51 -3.74
CA ALA A 87 -19.16 -17.32 -2.89
C ALA A 87 -19.73 -15.90 -3.04
N PHE A 88 -18.89 -14.87 -2.98
CA PHE A 88 -19.31 -13.49 -3.20
C PHE A 88 -19.80 -13.24 -4.63
N TYR A 89 -19.16 -13.88 -5.62
CA TYR A 89 -19.62 -13.82 -7.00
C TYR A 89 -21.03 -14.42 -7.16
N LEU A 90 -21.31 -15.57 -6.55
CA LEU A 90 -22.65 -16.18 -6.53
C LEU A 90 -23.67 -15.29 -5.81
N ALA A 91 -23.27 -14.71 -4.66
CA ALA A 91 -24.14 -13.82 -3.88
C ALA A 91 -24.53 -12.54 -4.64
N MET A 92 -23.62 -11.99 -5.44
CA MET A 92 -23.85 -10.77 -6.22
C MET A 92 -24.29 -11.02 -7.67
N GLY A 93 -24.42 -12.27 -8.10
CA GLY A 93 -24.72 -12.66 -9.49
C GLY A 93 -26.07 -12.16 -10.03
N GLY A 94 -27.01 -11.79 -9.15
CA GLY A 94 -28.30 -11.20 -9.53
C GLY A 94 -28.26 -9.70 -9.85
N LEU A 95 -27.16 -9.00 -9.55
CA LEU A 95 -27.05 -7.56 -9.78
C LEU A 95 -26.36 -7.25 -11.12
N ARG A 96 -26.88 -6.25 -11.83
CA ARG A 96 -26.17 -5.60 -12.95
C ARG A 96 -24.87 -5.00 -12.41
N GLY A 97 -23.71 -5.45 -12.91
CA GLY A 97 -22.41 -5.05 -12.38
C GLY A 97 -21.90 -5.91 -11.20
N GLY A 98 -22.61 -6.98 -10.82
CA GLY A 98 -22.31 -7.78 -9.64
C GLY A 98 -20.90 -8.40 -9.61
N LEU A 99 -20.30 -8.66 -10.78
CA LEU A 99 -18.92 -9.14 -10.86
C LEU A 99 -17.91 -8.07 -10.42
N ALA A 100 -18.07 -6.83 -10.91
CA ALA A 100 -17.19 -5.73 -10.53
C ALA A 100 -17.33 -5.37 -9.04
N LEU A 101 -18.57 -5.35 -8.54
CA LEU A 101 -18.87 -5.13 -7.12
C LEU A 101 -18.25 -6.21 -6.24
N ALA A 102 -18.39 -7.49 -6.61
CA ALA A 102 -17.78 -8.59 -5.89
C ALA A 102 -16.24 -8.44 -5.87
N THR A 103 -15.61 -8.13 -7.01
CA THR A 103 -14.16 -7.91 -7.08
C THR A 103 -13.70 -6.78 -6.16
N ILE A 104 -14.38 -5.64 -6.14
CA ILE A 104 -14.03 -4.51 -5.25
C ILE A 104 -14.12 -4.94 -3.78
N VAL A 105 -15.21 -5.59 -3.38
CA VAL A 105 -15.43 -6.04 -1.99
C VAL A 105 -14.34 -7.03 -1.57
N ILE A 106 -14.03 -7.99 -2.43
CA ILE A 106 -13.01 -9.00 -2.15
C ILE A 106 -11.63 -8.36 -2.08
N CYS A 107 -11.26 -7.54 -3.06
CA CYS A 107 -9.99 -6.80 -3.02
C CYS A 107 -9.86 -5.96 -1.76
N THR A 108 -10.95 -5.37 -1.27
CA THR A 108 -10.96 -4.59 -0.02
C THR A 108 -10.71 -5.46 1.20
N ILE A 109 -11.41 -6.61 1.31
CA ILE A 109 -11.21 -7.56 2.42
C ILE A 109 -9.77 -8.12 2.40
N PHE A 110 -9.29 -8.51 1.23
CA PHE A 110 -7.94 -9.03 1.07
C PHE A 110 -6.88 -7.98 1.38
N ALA A 111 -7.04 -6.75 0.90
CA ALA A 111 -6.12 -5.65 1.21
C ALA A 111 -6.07 -5.35 2.71
N ALA A 112 -7.22 -5.41 3.40
CA ALA A 112 -7.30 -5.24 4.85
C ALA A 112 -6.58 -6.35 5.62
N CYS A 113 -6.59 -7.58 5.11
CA CYS A 113 -5.94 -8.73 5.75
C CYS A 113 -4.44 -8.85 5.43
N THR A 114 -4.01 -8.55 4.20
CA THR A 114 -2.63 -8.83 3.77
C THR A 114 -1.67 -7.67 4.03
N GLY A 115 -2.16 -6.43 4.10
CA GLY A 115 -1.33 -5.23 4.33
C GLY A 115 -0.27 -4.95 3.24
N VAL A 116 -0.17 -5.78 2.20
CA VAL A 116 0.82 -5.68 1.11
C VAL A 116 0.12 -5.41 -0.21
N VAL A 117 0.25 -4.17 -0.68
CA VAL A 117 -0.43 -3.70 -1.90
C VAL A 117 0.11 -4.39 -3.16
N GLY A 118 1.42 -4.64 -3.25
CA GLY A 118 2.05 -5.12 -4.50
C GLY A 118 1.65 -6.55 -4.88
N ALA A 119 1.88 -7.52 -4.00
CA ALA A 119 1.66 -8.94 -4.32
C ALA A 119 0.16 -9.28 -4.49
N SER A 120 -0.70 -8.72 -3.64
CA SER A 120 -2.14 -8.99 -3.65
C SER A 120 -2.84 -8.42 -4.89
N VAL A 121 -2.39 -7.28 -5.42
CA VAL A 121 -2.97 -6.71 -6.64
C VAL A 121 -2.62 -7.55 -7.87
N THR A 122 -1.39 -8.08 -7.96
CA THR A 122 -0.98 -8.91 -9.10
C THR A 122 -1.72 -10.25 -9.12
N THR A 123 -1.87 -10.90 -7.97
CA THR A 123 -2.62 -12.18 -7.88
C THR A 123 -4.11 -11.97 -8.19
N MET A 124 -4.73 -10.97 -7.58
CA MET A 124 -6.13 -10.64 -7.84
C MET A 124 -6.36 -10.18 -9.28
N GLY A 125 -5.43 -9.44 -9.87
CA GLY A 125 -5.46 -9.07 -11.29
C GLY A 125 -5.45 -10.31 -12.19
N MET A 126 -4.56 -11.27 -11.95
CA MET A 126 -4.50 -12.52 -12.73
C MET A 126 -5.74 -13.40 -12.55
N LEU A 127 -6.40 -13.37 -11.38
CA LEU A 127 -7.61 -14.16 -11.10
C LEU A 127 -8.89 -13.47 -11.62
N ALA A 128 -9.03 -12.17 -11.39
CA ALA A 128 -10.24 -11.40 -11.70
C ALA A 128 -10.32 -11.01 -13.18
N LEU A 129 -9.20 -10.64 -13.81
CA LEU A 129 -9.16 -10.20 -15.22
C LEU A 129 -9.73 -11.26 -16.19
N PRO A 130 -9.28 -12.53 -16.19
CA PRO A 130 -9.85 -13.54 -17.09
C PRO A 130 -11.32 -13.83 -16.79
N ALA A 131 -11.75 -13.72 -15.53
CA ALA A 131 -13.16 -13.91 -15.14
C ALA A 131 -14.06 -12.74 -15.63
N MET A 132 -13.54 -11.51 -15.64
CA MET A 132 -14.19 -10.32 -16.16
C MET A 132 -14.33 -10.35 -17.69
N LEU A 133 -13.23 -10.65 -18.40
CA LEU A 133 -13.22 -10.73 -19.87
C LEU A 133 -14.17 -11.81 -20.40
N LYS A 134 -14.24 -12.99 -19.75
CA LYS A 134 -15.18 -14.07 -20.10
C LYS A 134 -16.66 -13.67 -20.00
N ARG A 135 -16.98 -12.59 -19.27
CA ARG A 135 -18.35 -12.11 -19.03
C ARG A 135 -18.64 -10.79 -19.74
N ASN A 136 -17.86 -10.44 -20.78
CA ASN A 136 -18.00 -9.21 -21.56
C ASN A 136 -17.94 -7.91 -20.72
N TYR A 137 -17.19 -7.93 -19.61
CA TYR A 137 -16.72 -6.69 -19.01
C TYR A 137 -15.53 -6.22 -19.85
N ASN A 138 -15.80 -5.35 -20.82
CA ASN A 138 -14.81 -4.69 -21.68
C ASN A 138 -14.33 -3.39 -21.06
#